data_AF-A0A0S8KP22-F1
#
_entry.id   AF-A0A0S8KP22-F1
#
_cell.length_a   1.000
_cell.length_b   1.000
_cell.length_c   1.000
_cell.angle_alpha   90.00
_cell.angle_beta   90.00
_cell.angle_gamma   90.00
#
_symmetry.space_group_name_H-M   'P 1'
#
loop_
_entity.id
_entity.type
_entity.pdbx_description
1 polymer ?
#
loop_
_entity_poly.entity_id
_entity_poly.type
_entity_poly.pdbx_seq_one_letter_code
_entity_poly.pdbx_strand_id
1 'polypeptide(L)'
;MTKGLKDQIGNAVRNPEFWFLLAIVLVSVLLRVAVVRVDRIVRWDEPDYLIAGRNLFTSKGYAVATRPEVHYAPLFPVVTGLLYPLTHNMKLNSDIAFVLFGTLTLLPFYWLARRLFGARIGLMATAFLTLFPALTAAVIFWGTMLEPLYLFLLYAALCAIWFAWEKRSLAAHMSAGALFGLAYLTKPEAIVYLVLMFALLIVGNL
;
A
#
# COMPACT_ATOMS: atom_id res chain seq x y z
N MET A 1 -10.21 -8.03 28.85
CA MET A 1 -9.53 -7.88 27.53
C MET A 1 -8.22 -7.09 27.56
N THR A 2 -7.98 -6.20 28.53
CA THR A 2 -6.81 -5.28 28.54
C THR A 2 -5.49 -5.89 29.06
N LYS A 3 -5.53 -6.94 29.88
CA LYS A 3 -4.32 -7.57 30.45
C LYS A 3 -3.53 -8.35 29.40
N GLY A 4 -4.21 -9.19 28.62
CA GLY A 4 -3.59 -9.98 27.54
C GLY A 4 -3.00 -9.16 26.39
N LEU A 5 -3.60 -8.00 26.05
CA LEU A 5 -3.04 -7.11 25.03
C LEU A 5 -1.75 -6.44 25.53
N LYS A 6 -1.71 -6.00 26.79
CA LYS A 6 -0.50 -5.43 27.40
C LYS A 6 0.63 -6.45 27.48
N ASP A 7 0.31 -7.70 27.83
CA ASP A 7 1.29 -8.78 27.92
C ASP A 7 1.83 -9.16 26.53
N GLN A 8 0.98 -9.18 25.49
CA GLN A 8 1.40 -9.40 24.10
C GLN A 8 2.30 -8.28 23.57
N ILE A 9 1.96 -7.02 23.85
CA ILE A 9 2.79 -5.86 23.47
C ILE A 9 4.12 -5.90 24.23
N GLY A 10 4.10 -6.20 25.53
CA GLY A 10 5.31 -6.32 26.35
C GLY A 10 6.26 -7.42 25.86
N ASN A 11 5.72 -8.56 25.42
CA ASN A 11 6.50 -9.64 24.82
C ASN A 11 7.03 -9.28 23.43
N ALA A 12 6.26 -8.55 22.62
CA ALA A 12 6.72 -8.07 21.32
C ALA A 12 7.89 -7.10 21.44
N VAL A 13 7.84 -6.17 22.40
CA VAL A 13 8.91 -5.19 22.68
C VAL A 13 10.20 -5.86 23.18
N ARG A 14 10.12 -7.07 23.75
CA ARG A 14 11.30 -7.84 24.15
C ARG A 14 11.94 -8.62 22.99
N ASN A 15 11.27 -8.76 21.86
CA ASN A 15 11.77 -9.51 20.72
C ASN A 15 12.72 -8.64 19.87
N PRO A 16 13.98 -9.03 19.65
CA PRO A 16 14.90 -8.29 18.79
C PRO A 16 14.37 -8.11 17.36
N GLU A 17 13.60 -9.08 16.85
CA GLU A 17 12.94 -9.02 15.54
C GLU A 17 12.07 -7.77 15.37
N PHE A 18 11.33 -7.41 16.42
CA PHE A 18 10.46 -6.24 16.41
C PHE A 18 11.26 -4.95 16.26
N TRP A 19 12.38 -4.83 16.97
CA TRP A 19 13.26 -3.66 16.89
C TRP A 19 13.94 -3.54 15.53
N PHE A 20 14.36 -4.65 14.92
CA PHE A 20 14.89 -4.62 13.56
C PHE A 20 13.84 -4.19 12.54
N LEU A 21 12.62 -4.74 12.62
CA LEU A 21 11.54 -4.31 11.73
C LEU A 21 11.18 -2.84 11.95
N LEU A 22 11.11 -2.38 13.20
CA LEU A 22 10.86 -0.99 13.53
C LEU A 22 11.96 -0.08 12.94
N ALA A 23 13.23 -0.47 13.07
CA ALA A 23 14.34 0.26 12.48
C ALA A 23 14.20 0.35 10.94
N ILE A 24 13.85 -0.75 10.27
CA ILE A 24 13.61 -0.77 8.82
C ILE A 24 12.46 0.17 8.44
N VAL A 25 11.35 0.13 9.18
CA VAL A 25 10.19 1.01 8.96
C VAL A 25 10.57 2.48 9.16
N LEU A 26 11.32 2.81 10.21
CA LEU A 26 11.80 4.17 10.46
C LEU A 26 12.75 4.65 9.35
N VAL A 27 13.68 3.80 8.93
CA VAL A 27 14.57 4.09 7.79
C VAL A 27 13.76 4.32 6.51
N SER A 28 12.72 3.51 6.25
CA SER A 28 11.82 3.71 5.12
C SER A 28 11.14 5.08 5.14
N VAL A 29 10.60 5.48 6.30
CA VAL A 29 9.97 6.81 6.46
C VAL A 29 11.00 7.90 6.19
N LEU A 30 12.18 7.81 6.80
CA LEU A 30 13.24 8.81 6.64
C LEU A 30 13.67 8.95 5.17
N LEU A 31 13.91 7.83 4.49
CA LEU A 31 14.29 7.82 3.07
C LEU A 31 13.19 8.41 2.19
N ARG A 32 11.93 8.00 2.38
CA ARG A 32 10.80 8.49 1.59
C ARG A 32 10.55 9.98 1.82
N VAL A 33 10.64 10.45 3.07
CA VAL A 33 10.55 11.87 3.40
C VAL A 33 11.71 12.66 2.78
N ALA A 34 12.93 12.13 2.82
CA ALA A 34 14.09 12.77 2.19
C ALA A 34 13.93 12.89 0.67
N VAL A 35 13.42 11.84 0.01
CA VAL A 35 13.16 11.84 -1.43
C VAL A 35 12.06 12.84 -1.81
N VAL A 36 10.98 12.90 -1.03
CA VAL A 36 9.87 13.86 -1.24
C VAL A 36 10.31 15.32 -1.12
N ARG A 37 11.35 15.59 -0.31
CA ARG A 37 11.91 16.94 -0.12
C ARG A 37 12.72 17.43 -1.31
N VAL A 38 13.12 16.54 -2.22
CA VAL A 38 13.79 16.93 -3.46
C VAL A 38 12.77 17.61 -4.36
N ASP A 39 13.11 18.79 -4.86
CA ASP A 39 12.23 19.52 -5.75
C ASP A 39 11.88 18.69 -6.98
N ARG A 40 10.58 18.48 -7.17
CA ARG A 40 10.03 17.75 -8.30
C ARG A 40 8.85 18.48 -8.88
N ILE A 41 8.72 18.36 -10.19
CA ILE A 41 7.50 18.75 -10.89
C ILE A 41 6.57 17.55 -10.86
N VAL A 42 5.31 17.76 -10.47
CA VAL A 42 4.23 16.78 -10.61
C VAL A 42 3.99 16.57 -12.10
N ARG A 43 4.27 15.37 -12.62
CA ARG A 43 4.33 15.07 -14.07
C ARG A 43 3.44 13.89 -14.42
N TRP A 44 3.24 13.69 -15.73
CA TRP A 44 2.48 12.59 -16.31
C TRP A 44 1.01 12.61 -15.86
N ASP A 45 0.49 11.45 -15.43
CA ASP A 45 -0.90 11.28 -15.01
C ASP A 45 -1.17 11.76 -13.58
N GLU A 46 -0.12 12.01 -12.77
CA GLU A 46 -0.27 12.43 -11.37
C GLU A 46 -1.17 13.68 -11.19
N PRO A 47 -1.01 14.78 -11.97
CA PRO A 47 -1.89 15.94 -11.86
C PRO A 47 -3.37 15.61 -12.07
N ASP A 48 -3.69 14.73 -13.02
CA ASP A 48 -5.08 14.39 -13.35
C ASP A 48 -5.75 13.61 -12.22
N TYR A 49 -5.03 12.66 -11.62
CA TYR A 49 -5.49 11.97 -10.42
C TYR A 49 -5.77 12.95 -9.26
N LEU A 50 -4.88 13.91 -9.04
CA LEU A 50 -5.00 14.88 -7.96
C LEU A 50 -6.13 15.90 -8.20
N ILE A 51 -6.32 16.34 -9.44
CA ILE A 51 -7.42 17.23 -9.83
C ILE A 51 -8.76 16.50 -9.66
N ALA A 52 -8.87 15.26 -10.13
CA ALA A 52 -10.08 14.44 -9.97
C ALA A 52 -10.42 14.23 -8.49
N GLY A 53 -9.41 13.89 -7.67
CA GLY A 53 -9.55 13.72 -6.23
C GLY A 53 -10.01 15.00 -5.54
N ARG A 54 -9.37 16.14 -5.81
CA ARG A 54 -9.79 17.44 -5.27
C ARG A 54 -11.23 17.77 -5.66
N ASN A 55 -11.58 17.61 -6.93
CA ASN A 55 -12.89 18.00 -7.45
C ASN A 55 -14.02 17.17 -6.80
N LEU A 56 -13.78 15.88 -6.55
CA LEU A 56 -14.72 14.99 -5.86
C LEU A 56 -15.09 15.52 -4.46
N PHE A 57 -14.09 15.97 -3.69
CA PHE A 57 -14.29 16.46 -2.32
C PHE A 57 -14.56 17.97 -2.21
N THR A 58 -14.64 18.68 -3.34
CA THR A 58 -14.99 20.12 -3.40
C THR A 58 -16.28 20.39 -4.15
N SER A 59 -17.17 19.38 -4.23
CA SER A 59 -18.49 19.45 -4.86
C SER A 59 -18.47 19.76 -6.37
N LYS A 60 -17.36 19.49 -7.05
CA LYS A 60 -17.22 19.64 -8.51
C LYS A 60 -17.41 18.32 -9.27
N GLY A 61 -17.67 17.22 -8.55
CA GLY A 61 -17.80 15.88 -9.10
C GLY A 61 -16.45 15.24 -9.46
N TYR A 62 -16.49 13.99 -9.92
CA TYR A 62 -15.30 13.27 -10.37
C TYR A 62 -14.96 13.67 -11.82
N ALA A 63 -14.20 14.76 -11.94
CA ALA A 63 -13.91 15.40 -13.22
C ALA A 63 -12.49 15.95 -13.26
N VAL A 64 -11.88 15.91 -14.42
CA VAL A 64 -10.64 16.63 -14.73
C VAL A 64 -10.99 17.75 -15.71
N ALA A 65 -10.55 18.98 -15.40
CA ALA A 65 -11.02 20.19 -16.07
C ALA A 65 -12.55 20.34 -16.05
N THR A 66 -13.21 20.32 -17.22
CA THR A 66 -14.67 20.49 -17.39
C THR A 66 -15.38 19.20 -17.81
N ARG A 67 -14.69 18.05 -17.82
CA ARG A 67 -15.24 16.78 -18.30
C ARG A 67 -15.23 15.72 -17.20
N PRO A 68 -16.28 14.89 -17.10
CA PRO A 68 -16.25 13.71 -16.24
C PRO A 68 -15.05 12.83 -16.60
N GLU A 69 -14.36 12.34 -15.57
CA GLU A 69 -13.19 11.48 -15.74
C GLU A 69 -13.61 10.02 -15.67
N VAL A 70 -13.26 9.24 -16.71
CA VAL A 70 -13.67 7.83 -16.86
C VAL A 70 -12.52 6.90 -17.24
N HIS A 71 -11.36 7.45 -17.62
CA HIS A 71 -10.17 6.71 -18.01
C HIS A 71 -9.39 6.25 -16.77
N TYR A 72 -9.31 7.12 -15.76
CA TYR A 72 -8.46 6.90 -14.59
C TYR A 72 -9.13 6.10 -13.46
N ALA A 73 -8.38 5.13 -12.93
CA ALA A 73 -8.81 4.31 -11.81
C ALA A 73 -9.07 5.17 -10.55
N PRO A 74 -10.19 4.98 -9.84
CA PRO A 74 -10.69 5.99 -8.91
C PRO A 74 -10.08 5.95 -7.52
N LEU A 75 -9.42 4.86 -7.11
CA LEU A 75 -9.07 4.71 -5.69
C LEU A 75 -7.99 5.70 -5.23
N PHE A 76 -6.94 5.91 -6.03
CA PHE A 76 -5.89 6.86 -5.67
C PHE A 76 -6.39 8.32 -5.62
N PRO A 77 -7.19 8.80 -6.59
CA PRO A 77 -7.92 10.08 -6.49
C PRO A 77 -8.79 10.19 -5.24
N VAL A 78 -9.52 9.14 -4.86
CA VAL A 78 -10.34 9.15 -3.64
C VAL A 78 -9.45 9.31 -2.41
N VAL A 79 -8.37 8.54 -2.31
CA VAL A 79 -7.44 8.57 -1.16
C VAL A 79 -6.76 9.93 -1.02
N THR A 80 -6.21 10.47 -2.11
CA THR A 80 -5.54 11.79 -2.09
C THR A 80 -6.53 12.94 -1.96
N GLY A 81 -7.73 12.81 -2.51
CA GLY A 81 -8.82 13.76 -2.38
C GLY A 81 -9.35 13.89 -0.95
N LEU A 82 -9.45 12.79 -0.20
CA LEU A 82 -9.85 12.79 1.22
C LEU A 82 -8.93 13.66 2.10
N LEU A 83 -7.66 13.79 1.72
CA LEU A 83 -6.69 14.62 2.44
C LEU A 83 -6.82 16.11 2.10
N TYR A 84 -7.43 16.45 0.96
CA TYR A 84 -7.47 17.83 0.44
C TYR A 84 -8.19 18.83 1.35
N PRO A 85 -9.33 18.51 1.99
CA PRO A 85 -9.99 19.44 2.92
C PRO A 85 -9.13 19.82 4.13
N LEU A 86 -8.09 19.05 4.45
CA LEU A 86 -7.18 19.33 5.56
C LEU A 86 -5.93 20.06 5.05
N THR A 87 -5.27 19.53 4.03
CA THR A 87 -3.96 20.04 3.57
C THR A 87 -4.06 21.25 2.65
N HIS A 88 -5.18 21.39 1.93
CA HIS A 88 -5.38 22.36 0.85
C HIS A 88 -4.26 22.33 -0.21
N ASN A 89 -3.53 21.23 -0.33
CA ASN A 89 -2.37 21.09 -1.19
C ASN A 89 -2.33 19.71 -1.84
N MET A 90 -2.58 19.68 -3.15
CA MET A 90 -2.64 18.47 -3.96
C MET A 90 -1.31 17.70 -3.96
N LYS A 91 -0.18 18.40 -4.14
CA LYS A 91 1.15 17.78 -4.14
C LYS A 91 1.42 17.13 -2.79
N LEU A 92 1.14 17.84 -1.69
CA LEU A 92 1.33 17.31 -0.35
C LEU A 92 0.49 16.05 -0.10
N ASN A 93 -0.72 15.96 -0.63
CA ASN A 93 -1.55 14.75 -0.50
C ASN A 93 -0.91 13.54 -1.18
N SER A 94 -0.40 13.73 -2.40
CA SER A 94 0.33 12.71 -3.13
C SER A 94 1.57 12.26 -2.36
N ASP A 95 2.35 13.23 -1.85
CA ASP A 95 3.56 12.99 -1.08
C ASP A 95 3.28 12.23 0.23
N ILE A 96 2.19 12.57 0.94
CA ILE A 96 1.74 11.85 2.13
C ILE A 96 1.35 10.41 1.77
N ALA A 97 0.56 10.21 0.70
CA ALA A 97 0.15 8.88 0.26
C ALA A 97 1.37 8.02 -0.12
N PHE A 98 2.34 8.60 -0.83
CA PHE A 98 3.59 7.95 -1.20
C PHE A 98 4.38 7.46 0.03
N VAL A 99 4.62 8.33 1.02
CA VAL A 99 5.35 7.96 2.25
C VAL A 99 4.59 6.91 3.05
N LEU A 100 3.29 7.11 3.22
CA LEU A 100 2.43 6.26 4.04
C LEU A 100 2.33 4.85 3.45
N PHE A 101 1.82 4.71 2.23
CA PHE A 101 1.59 3.40 1.62
C PHE A 101 2.90 2.71 1.24
N GLY A 102 3.91 3.47 0.81
CA GLY A 102 5.24 2.91 0.55
C GLY A 102 5.86 2.28 1.78
N THR A 103 5.66 2.87 2.96
CA THR A 103 6.13 2.32 4.23
C THR A 103 5.22 1.18 4.72
N LEU A 104 3.90 1.34 4.64
CA LEU A 104 2.95 0.32 5.09
C LEU A 104 3.08 -0.97 4.28
N THR A 105 3.48 -0.91 3.01
CA THR A 105 3.75 -2.09 2.15
C THR A 105 4.78 -3.05 2.78
N LEU A 106 5.72 -2.53 3.56
CA LEU A 106 6.76 -3.35 4.21
C LEU A 106 6.18 -4.33 5.22
N LEU A 107 5.05 -4.00 5.87
CA LEU A 107 4.45 -4.83 6.91
C LEU A 107 3.83 -6.13 6.35
N PRO A 108 2.91 -6.11 5.36
CA PRO A 108 2.40 -7.33 4.77
C PRO A 108 3.51 -8.09 4.00
N PHE A 109 4.44 -7.38 3.35
CA PHE A 109 5.59 -8.01 2.71
C PHE A 109 6.44 -8.80 3.70
N TYR A 110 6.83 -8.16 4.81
CA TYR A 110 7.61 -8.81 5.88
C TYR A 110 6.88 -10.01 6.45
N TRP A 111 5.58 -9.87 6.73
CA TRP A 111 4.76 -10.95 7.28
C TRP A 111 4.77 -12.17 6.35
N LEU A 112 4.56 -11.96 5.05
CA LEU A 112 4.54 -13.04 4.06
C LEU A 112 5.94 -13.68 3.91
N ALA A 113 6.99 -12.86 3.77
CA ALA A 113 8.36 -13.34 3.64
C ALA A 113 8.83 -14.12 4.89
N ARG A 114 8.47 -13.63 6.09
CA ARG A 114 8.72 -14.32 7.36
C ARG A 114 8.00 -15.66 7.41
N ARG A 115 6.75 -15.73 6.91
CA ARG A 115 5.96 -16.96 6.93
C ARG A 115 6.53 -18.03 5.99
N LEU A 116 7.03 -17.60 4.83
CA LEU A 116 7.58 -18.49 3.80
C LEU A 116 9.02 -18.93 4.07
N PHE A 117 9.88 -18.02 4.54
CA PHE A 117 11.33 -18.23 4.59
C PHE A 117 11.94 -18.02 5.99
N GLY A 118 11.11 -17.72 6.99
CA GLY A 118 11.55 -17.44 8.36
C GLY A 118 11.97 -15.99 8.60
N ALA A 119 12.15 -15.64 9.88
CA ALA A 119 12.33 -14.25 10.31
C ALA A 119 13.59 -13.57 9.76
N ARG A 120 14.72 -14.28 9.71
CA ARG A 120 15.99 -13.70 9.20
C ARG A 120 15.88 -13.30 7.74
N ILE A 121 15.39 -14.20 6.89
CA ILE A 121 15.22 -13.94 5.46
C ILE A 121 14.14 -12.88 5.23
N GLY A 122 13.04 -12.92 5.99
CA GLY A 122 12.02 -11.89 5.95
C GLY A 122 12.56 -10.48 6.23
N LEU A 123 13.38 -10.34 7.27
CA LEU A 123 14.00 -9.05 7.63
C LEU A 123 14.96 -8.57 6.54
N MET A 124 15.82 -9.46 6.04
CA MET A 124 16.76 -9.13 4.95
C MET A 124 16.02 -8.70 3.68
N ALA A 125 15.02 -9.46 3.25
CA ALA A 125 14.22 -9.13 2.08
C ALA A 125 13.51 -7.78 2.23
N THR A 126 12.97 -7.49 3.42
CA THR A 126 12.26 -6.22 3.70
C THR A 126 13.23 -5.04 3.71
N ALA A 127 14.45 -5.22 4.25
CA ALA A 127 15.51 -4.23 4.20
C ALA A 127 15.94 -3.94 2.74
N PHE A 128 16.10 -4.99 1.92
CA PHE A 128 16.37 -4.81 0.48
C PHE A 128 15.25 -4.05 -0.22
N LEU A 129 13.99 -4.39 0.05
CA LEU A 129 12.83 -3.70 -0.54
C LEU A 129 12.79 -2.21 -0.15
N THR A 130 13.17 -1.91 1.10
CA THR A 130 13.22 -0.53 1.62
C THR A 130 14.27 0.32 0.90
N LEU A 131 15.40 -0.28 0.55
CA LEU A 131 16.51 0.38 -0.15
C LEU A 131 16.39 0.31 -1.67
N PHE A 132 15.43 -0.45 -2.21
CA PHE A 132 15.33 -0.69 -3.64
C PHE A 132 14.93 0.61 -4.37
N PRO A 133 15.80 1.18 -5.23
CA PRO A 133 15.57 2.50 -5.80
C PRO A 133 14.31 2.58 -6.67
N ALA A 134 13.95 1.48 -7.34
CA ALA A 134 12.77 1.43 -8.19
C ALA A 134 11.46 1.67 -7.42
N LEU A 135 11.40 1.29 -6.14
CA LEU A 135 10.19 1.43 -5.30
C LEU A 135 10.27 2.61 -4.32
N THR A 136 11.40 3.33 -4.31
CA THR A 136 11.66 4.38 -3.33
C THR A 136 11.96 5.72 -4.01
N ALA A 137 12.87 5.77 -4.98
CA ALA A 137 13.20 7.00 -5.69
C ALA A 137 12.50 7.09 -7.05
N ALA A 138 12.49 6.00 -7.82
CA ALA A 138 12.00 6.05 -9.21
C ALA A 138 10.51 6.40 -9.28
N VAL A 139 9.68 5.93 -8.34
CA VAL A 139 8.25 6.29 -8.25
C VAL A 139 8.08 7.81 -8.18
N ILE A 140 8.92 8.50 -7.41
CA ILE A 140 8.82 9.95 -7.20
C ILE A 140 9.15 10.75 -8.46
N PHE A 141 10.16 10.31 -9.21
CA PHE A 141 10.71 11.07 -10.35
C PHE A 141 10.18 10.61 -11.71
N TRP A 142 9.71 9.37 -11.82
CA TRP A 142 9.38 8.70 -13.08
C TRP A 142 8.08 7.89 -13.04
N GLY A 143 7.47 7.70 -11.86
CA GLY A 143 6.24 6.92 -11.71
C GLY A 143 4.97 7.76 -11.80
N THR A 144 3.81 7.09 -11.68
CA THR A 144 2.48 7.73 -11.68
C THR A 144 1.92 7.95 -10.27
N MET A 145 2.68 7.59 -9.23
CA MET A 145 2.32 7.64 -7.79
C MET A 145 1.27 6.64 -7.33
N LEU A 146 0.75 5.81 -8.22
CA LEU A 146 -0.19 4.75 -7.89
C LEU A 146 0.49 3.57 -7.21
N GLU A 147 1.77 3.35 -7.52
CA GLU A 147 2.51 2.14 -7.17
C GLU A 147 2.57 1.86 -5.66
N PRO A 148 2.82 2.85 -4.77
CA PRO A 148 2.86 2.60 -3.33
C PRO A 148 1.52 2.10 -2.77
N LEU A 149 0.40 2.74 -3.17
CA LEU A 149 -0.94 2.32 -2.75
C LEU A 149 -1.30 0.95 -3.33
N TYR A 150 -1.02 0.75 -4.62
CA TYR A 150 -1.26 -0.51 -5.30
C TYR A 150 -0.52 -1.68 -4.65
N LEU A 151 0.79 -1.54 -4.42
CA LEU A 151 1.61 -2.59 -3.81
C LEU A 151 1.18 -2.88 -2.38
N PHE A 152 0.85 -1.86 -1.59
CA PHE A 152 0.32 -2.05 -0.25
C PHE A 152 -0.94 -2.92 -0.27
N LEU A 153 -1.92 -2.55 -1.10
CA LEU A 153 -3.18 -3.28 -1.20
C LEU A 153 -2.98 -4.69 -1.74
N LEU A 154 -2.10 -4.86 -2.72
CA LEU A 154 -1.79 -6.16 -3.30
C LEU A 154 -1.16 -7.10 -2.26
N TYR A 155 -0.11 -6.66 -1.55
CA TYR A 155 0.51 -7.48 -0.52
C TYR A 155 -0.42 -7.74 0.67
N ALA A 156 -1.25 -6.76 1.05
CA ALA A 156 -2.29 -6.97 2.06
C ALA A 156 -3.31 -8.03 1.60
N ALA A 157 -3.73 -8.00 0.33
CA ALA A 157 -4.62 -9.01 -0.26
C ALA A 157 -3.98 -10.41 -0.25
N LEU A 158 -2.68 -10.50 -0.58
CA LEU A 158 -1.91 -11.75 -0.50
C LEU A 158 -1.78 -12.27 0.94
N CYS A 159 -1.64 -11.39 1.93
CA CYS A 159 -1.65 -11.81 3.32
C CYS A 159 -3.03 -12.31 3.76
N ALA A 160 -4.09 -11.60 3.34
CA ALA A 160 -5.46 -11.97 3.65
C ALA A 160 -5.83 -13.32 3.03
N ILE A 161 -5.45 -13.58 1.78
CA ILE A 161 -5.73 -14.87 1.12
C ILE A 161 -4.95 -16.01 1.76
N TRP A 162 -3.69 -15.79 2.14
CA TRP A 162 -2.90 -16.77 2.87
C TRP A 162 -3.56 -17.14 4.20
N PHE A 163 -3.99 -16.13 4.95
CA PHE A 163 -4.68 -16.33 6.22
C PHE A 163 -6.05 -17.01 6.05
N ALA A 164 -6.76 -16.70 4.95
CA ALA A 164 -8.01 -17.33 4.58
C ALA A 164 -7.82 -18.83 4.30
N TRP A 165 -6.74 -19.19 3.63
CA TRP A 165 -6.34 -20.57 3.39
C TRP A 165 -6.00 -21.32 4.68
N GLU A 166 -5.18 -20.73 5.56
CA GLU A 166 -4.79 -21.37 6.84
C GLU A 166 -5.96 -21.56 7.79
N LYS A 167 -6.82 -20.55 7.96
CA LYS A 167 -7.88 -20.56 8.97
C LYS A 167 -9.25 -20.99 8.45
N ARG A 168 -9.39 -21.21 7.14
CA ARG A 168 -10.66 -21.52 6.46
C ARG A 168 -11.80 -20.58 6.87
N SER A 169 -11.49 -19.31 7.11
CA SER A 169 -12.44 -18.33 7.63
C SER A 169 -13.11 -17.57 6.48
N LEU A 170 -14.45 -17.50 6.48
CA LEU A 170 -15.20 -16.73 5.49
C LEU A 170 -14.84 -15.23 5.53
N ALA A 171 -14.69 -14.67 6.73
CA ALA A 171 -14.33 -13.27 6.90
C ALA A 171 -12.97 -12.93 6.26
N ALA A 172 -12.02 -13.86 6.31
CA ALA A 172 -10.71 -13.70 5.68
C ALA A 172 -10.79 -13.80 4.13
N HIS A 173 -11.68 -14.63 3.59
CA HIS A 173 -11.93 -14.67 2.14
C HIS A 173 -12.60 -13.38 1.65
N MET A 174 -13.58 -12.86 2.40
CA MET A 174 -14.22 -11.58 2.07
C MET A 174 -13.25 -10.41 2.14
N SER A 175 -12.38 -10.37 3.16
CA SER A 175 -11.36 -9.31 3.25
C SER A 175 -10.33 -9.40 2.13
N ALA A 176 -9.92 -10.61 1.73
CA ALA A 176 -9.05 -10.80 0.58
C ALA A 176 -9.69 -10.31 -0.72
N GLY A 177 -10.95 -10.68 -0.98
CA GLY A 177 -11.70 -10.20 -2.14
C GLY A 177 -11.86 -8.67 -2.17
N ALA A 178 -12.18 -8.07 -1.02
CA ALA A 178 -12.26 -6.62 -0.90
C ALA A 178 -10.92 -5.93 -1.17
N LEU A 179 -9.81 -6.45 -0.63
CA LEU A 179 -8.47 -5.89 -0.86
C LEU A 179 -8.02 -6.04 -2.31
N PHE A 180 -8.29 -7.17 -2.97
CA PHE A 180 -8.05 -7.33 -4.41
C PHE A 180 -8.92 -6.38 -5.24
N GLY A 181 -10.18 -6.18 -4.87
CA GLY A 181 -11.06 -5.20 -5.50
C GLY A 181 -10.54 -3.77 -5.38
N LEU A 182 -10.05 -3.38 -4.20
CA LEU A 182 -9.40 -2.09 -3.99
C LEU A 182 -8.10 -1.97 -4.80
N ALA A 183 -7.27 -3.01 -4.85
CA ALA A 183 -6.08 -3.03 -5.69
C ALA A 183 -6.44 -2.84 -7.17
N TYR A 184 -7.51 -3.48 -7.66
CA TYR A 184 -8.04 -3.32 -9.02
C TYR A 184 -8.51 -1.90 -9.31
N LEU A 185 -9.17 -1.24 -8.34
CA LEU A 185 -9.56 0.17 -8.43
C LEU A 185 -8.38 1.14 -8.35
N THR A 186 -7.17 0.67 -8.06
CA THR A 186 -5.93 1.45 -8.18
C THR A 186 -5.26 1.20 -9.52
N LYS A 187 -5.10 -0.07 -9.89
CA LYS A 187 -4.49 -0.50 -11.15
C LYS A 187 -5.18 -1.79 -11.63
N PRO A 188 -5.78 -1.81 -12.84
CA PRO A 188 -6.54 -2.96 -13.33
C PRO A 188 -5.71 -4.24 -13.44
N GLU A 189 -4.37 -4.13 -13.53
CA GLU A 189 -3.43 -5.25 -13.53
C GLU A 189 -3.56 -6.15 -12.28
N ALA A 190 -4.17 -5.67 -11.19
CA ALA A 190 -4.51 -6.48 -10.02
C ALA A 190 -5.33 -7.74 -10.36
N ILE A 191 -6.13 -7.70 -11.45
CA ILE A 191 -6.98 -8.82 -11.86
C ILE A 191 -6.17 -10.10 -12.12
N VAL A 192 -4.94 -9.95 -12.62
CA VAL A 192 -4.05 -11.09 -12.90
C VAL A 192 -3.73 -11.84 -11.62
N TYR A 193 -3.40 -11.10 -10.55
CA TYR A 193 -3.08 -11.69 -9.26
C TYR A 193 -4.30 -12.34 -8.61
N LEU A 194 -5.48 -11.75 -8.74
CA LEU A 194 -6.73 -12.35 -8.25
C LEU A 194 -6.98 -13.71 -8.92
N VAL A 195 -6.88 -13.78 -10.25
CA VAL A 195 -7.08 -15.02 -11.00
C VAL A 195 -6.05 -16.08 -10.61
N LEU A 196 -4.77 -15.71 -10.50
CA LEU A 196 -3.70 -16.62 -10.09
C LEU A 196 -3.93 -17.17 -8.68
N MET A 197 -4.29 -16.31 -7.72
CA MET A 197 -4.54 -16.75 -6.34
C MET A 197 -5.78 -17.63 -6.24
N PHE A 198 -6.83 -17.31 -7.00
CA PHE A 198 -8.02 -18.15 -7.06
C PHE A 198 -7.71 -19.54 -7.64
N ALA A 199 -6.92 -19.60 -8.72
CA ALA A 199 -6.46 -20.87 -9.29
C ALA A 199 -5.63 -21.69 -8.29
N LEU A 200 -4.71 -21.05 -7.56
CA LEU A 200 -3.92 -21.70 -6.52
C LEU A 200 -4.77 -22.23 -5.37
N LEU A 201 -5.80 -21.49 -4.94
CA LEU A 201 -6.72 -21.96 -3.92
C LEU A 201 -7.53 -23.18 -4.37
N ILE A 202 -7.92 -23.24 -5.64
CA ILE A 202 -8.59 -24.43 -6.18
C ILE A 202 -7.62 -25.61 -6.14
N VAL A 203 -6.42 -25.46 -6.71
CA VAL A 203 -5.41 -26.53 -6.76
C VAL A 203 -5.01 -27.02 -5.36
N GLY A 204 -4.84 -26.10 -4.41
CA GLY A 204 -4.44 -26.44 -3.03
C GLY A 204 -5.55 -26.99 -2.14
N ASN A 205 -6.80 -27.00 -2.61
CA ASN A 205 -7.94 -27.62 -1.91
C ASN A 205 -8.48 -28.87 -2.62
N LEU A 206 -7.92 -29.23 -3.79
CA LEU A 206 -8.10 -30.53 -4.45
C LEU A 206 -7.15 -31.56 -3.82
#